data_AF-A0A8K0U6X4-F1
#
_entry.id   AF-A0A8K0U6X4-F1
#
_cell.length_a   1.000
_cell.length_b   1.000
_cell.length_c   1.000
_cell.angle_alpha   90.00
_cell.angle_beta   90.00
_cell.angle_gamma   90.00
#
_symmetry.space_group_name_H-M   'P 1'
#
loop_
_entity.id
_entity.type
_entity.pdbx_description
1 polymer ?
#
loop_
_entity_poly.entity_id
_entity_poly.type
_entity_poly.pdbx_seq_one_letter_code
_entity_poly.pdbx_strand_id
1 'polypeptide(L)'
;MVLVLIIGDLHIPHRAHDLPAKFRKLLVPGKIQQILCTGNVCDRETYEYLRTVASDVCIVRGDYDENVGFPPSATIVHAPIRIGLIHGHQCVPTGDLDALSALARQMDVDVLVSGHTHTFQAIEYDGRFFVNPGSATGAWTGLHNSDPMPSFALMDIQGAVVVTYVYQLVDGEVRVEKIEYRKEVEAPKPVAAAPLAQTNSTAHSTSSGSYGQPTPTSPQATQSVW
;
A
#
# COMPACT_ATOMS: atom_id res chain seq x y z
N MET A 1 -5.29 10.28 -13.96
CA MET A 1 -6.29 10.61 -12.93
C MET A 1 -7.12 9.36 -12.71
N VAL A 2 -7.16 8.86 -11.48
CA VAL A 2 -7.98 7.71 -11.08
C VAL A 2 -8.69 8.07 -9.79
N LEU A 3 -10.02 7.97 -9.79
CA LEU A 3 -10.87 8.20 -8.63
C LEU A 3 -11.14 6.85 -7.93
N VAL A 4 -10.62 6.73 -6.72
CA VAL A 4 -10.68 5.53 -5.90
C VAL A 4 -11.52 5.79 -4.66
N LEU A 5 -12.58 5.01 -4.44
CA LEU A 5 -13.35 5.03 -3.20
C LEU A 5 -12.66 4.17 -2.15
N ILE A 6 -12.45 4.74 -0.97
CA ILE A 6 -11.96 4.04 0.22
C ILE A 6 -13.11 3.94 1.22
N ILE A 7 -13.50 2.71 1.56
CA ILE A 7 -14.69 2.44 2.37
C ILE A 7 -14.49 1.20 3.24
N GLY A 8 -15.21 1.05 4.35
CA GLY A 8 -15.13 -0.17 5.13
C GLY A 8 -15.88 -0.06 6.45
N ASP A 9 -15.68 -1.06 7.30
CA ASP A 9 -16.31 -1.17 8.62
C ASP A 9 -17.83 -0.94 8.55
N LEU A 10 -18.48 -1.57 7.57
CA LEU A 10 -19.91 -1.40 7.31
C LEU A 10 -20.74 -2.13 8.37
N HIS A 11 -20.30 -3.34 8.75
CA HIS A 11 -20.96 -4.22 9.73
C HIS A 11 -22.46 -4.40 9.48
N ILE A 12 -22.86 -4.58 8.22
CA ILE A 12 -24.24 -4.87 7.85
C ILE A 12 -24.39 -6.39 7.75
N PRO A 13 -25.34 -7.02 8.46
CA PRO A 13 -26.43 -6.44 9.27
C PRO A 13 -26.12 -6.35 10.78
N HIS A 14 -24.92 -6.73 11.22
CA HIS A 14 -24.62 -6.96 12.65
C HIS A 14 -24.71 -5.72 13.54
N ARG A 15 -24.29 -4.54 13.05
CA ARG A 15 -24.24 -3.28 13.81
C ARG A 15 -24.96 -2.13 13.14
N ALA A 16 -25.17 -2.22 11.83
CA ALA A 16 -25.91 -1.26 11.05
C ALA A 16 -26.88 -1.98 10.11
N HIS A 17 -28.00 -1.33 9.79
CA HIS A 17 -28.98 -1.89 8.86
C HIS A 17 -28.67 -1.50 7.41
N ASP A 18 -28.05 -0.33 7.19
CA ASP A 18 -27.78 0.20 5.86
C ASP A 18 -26.79 1.38 5.95
N LEU A 19 -26.20 1.79 4.82
CA LEU A 19 -25.45 3.04 4.72
C LEU A 19 -26.34 4.27 5.02
N PRO A 20 -25.78 5.45 5.35
CA PRO A 20 -26.57 6.67 5.40
C PRO A 20 -27.14 7.03 4.02
N ALA A 21 -28.40 7.45 3.97
CA ALA A 21 -29.08 7.78 2.71
C ALA A 21 -28.36 8.89 1.90
N LYS A 22 -27.73 9.86 2.58
CA LYS A 22 -26.93 10.89 1.92
C LYS A 22 -25.68 10.29 1.24
N PHE A 23 -25.04 9.28 1.83
CA PHE A 23 -23.90 8.60 1.23
C PHE A 23 -24.30 7.75 0.03
N ARG A 24 -25.40 6.98 0.12
CA ARG A 24 -25.94 6.23 -1.04
C ARG A 24 -26.18 7.13 -2.27
N LYS A 25 -26.67 8.35 -2.06
CA LYS A 25 -26.88 9.32 -3.16
C LYS A 25 -25.59 9.84 -3.78
N LEU A 26 -24.46 9.78 -3.07
CA LEU A 26 -23.15 10.19 -3.57
C LEU A 26 -22.43 9.05 -4.29
N LEU A 27 -22.63 7.82 -3.83
CA LEU A 27 -22.02 6.59 -4.37
C LEU A 27 -22.79 6.09 -5.61
N VAL A 28 -22.78 6.90 -6.67
CA VAL A 28 -23.45 6.57 -7.94
C VAL A 28 -22.49 5.89 -8.93
N PRO A 29 -22.96 4.88 -9.70
CA PRO A 29 -22.14 4.23 -10.72
C PRO A 29 -21.62 5.20 -11.79
N GLY A 30 -20.47 4.87 -12.37
CA GLY A 30 -19.89 5.58 -13.52
C GLY A 30 -18.98 6.76 -13.16
N LYS A 31 -18.87 7.15 -11.88
CA LYS A 31 -17.91 8.18 -11.41
C LYS A 31 -16.64 7.60 -10.79
N ILE A 32 -16.78 6.50 -10.04
CA ILE A 32 -15.69 5.84 -9.30
C ILE A 32 -15.10 4.74 -10.19
N GLN A 33 -13.77 4.70 -10.33
CA GLN A 33 -13.10 3.69 -11.15
C GLN A 33 -12.79 2.42 -10.35
N GLN A 34 -12.42 2.58 -9.07
CA GLN A 34 -12.02 1.47 -8.21
C GLN A 34 -12.51 1.70 -6.78
N ILE A 35 -12.83 0.61 -6.07
CA ILE A 35 -13.13 0.60 -4.64
C ILE A 35 -12.04 -0.19 -3.91
N LEU A 36 -11.46 0.41 -2.88
CA LEU A 36 -10.62 -0.28 -1.90
C LEU A 36 -11.40 -0.37 -0.59
N CYS A 37 -11.80 -1.59 -0.23
CA CYS A 37 -12.59 -1.86 0.95
C CYS A 37 -11.74 -2.48 2.07
N THR A 38 -11.70 -1.84 3.25
CA THR A 38 -10.94 -2.35 4.40
C THR A 38 -11.55 -3.61 5.02
N GLY A 39 -12.75 -4.01 4.60
CA GLY A 39 -13.44 -5.21 5.10
C GLY A 39 -14.57 -4.87 6.06
N ASN A 40 -14.99 -5.88 6.82
CA ASN A 40 -16.18 -5.86 7.66
C ASN A 40 -17.44 -5.48 6.86
N VAL A 41 -17.56 -6.03 5.66
CA VAL A 41 -18.78 -5.94 4.84
C VAL A 41 -19.85 -6.90 5.37
N CYS A 42 -19.41 -8.06 5.86
CA CYS A 42 -20.16 -9.13 6.54
C CYS A 42 -21.17 -9.89 5.67
N ASP A 43 -21.97 -9.24 4.83
CA ASP A 43 -22.96 -9.91 3.98
C ASP A 43 -22.67 -9.82 2.47
N ARG A 44 -23.32 -10.72 1.71
CA ARG A 44 -23.18 -10.78 0.25
C ARG A 44 -23.87 -9.62 -0.44
N GLU A 45 -25.01 -9.16 0.08
CA GLU A 45 -25.81 -8.10 -0.53
C GLU A 45 -25.06 -6.77 -0.53
N THR A 46 -24.38 -6.43 0.57
CA THR A 46 -23.54 -5.21 0.64
C THR A 46 -22.33 -5.33 -0.28
N TYR A 47 -21.72 -6.52 -0.41
CA TYR A 47 -20.65 -6.74 -1.38
C TYR A 47 -21.12 -6.56 -2.83
N GLU A 48 -22.28 -7.13 -3.18
CA GLU A 48 -22.90 -6.97 -4.50
C GLU A 48 -23.28 -5.50 -4.77
N TYR A 49 -23.75 -4.77 -3.76
CA TYR A 49 -23.97 -3.32 -3.85
C TYR A 49 -22.69 -2.56 -4.22
N LEU A 50 -21.55 -2.83 -3.56
CA LEU A 50 -20.28 -2.17 -3.91
C LEU A 50 -19.87 -2.45 -5.36
N ARG A 51 -20.10 -3.68 -5.85
CA ARG A 51 -19.88 -4.06 -7.27
C ARG A 51 -20.78 -3.30 -8.25
N THR A 52 -21.94 -2.80 -7.81
CA THR A 52 -22.78 -1.94 -8.65
C THR A 52 -22.20 -0.52 -8.76
N VAL A 53 -21.49 -0.04 -7.73
CA VAL A 53 -20.89 1.30 -7.69
C VAL A 53 -19.65 1.38 -8.59
N ALA A 54 -18.78 0.37 -8.54
CA ALA A 54 -17.63 0.25 -9.45
C ALA A 54 -17.37 -1.22 -9.82
N SER A 55 -16.88 -1.45 -11.04
CA SER A 55 -16.57 -2.80 -11.52
C SER A 55 -15.34 -3.41 -10.85
N ASP A 56 -14.35 -2.57 -10.53
CA ASP A 56 -13.11 -2.96 -9.86
C ASP A 56 -13.23 -2.74 -8.34
N VAL A 57 -13.34 -3.84 -7.59
CA VAL A 57 -13.51 -3.83 -6.14
C VAL A 57 -12.45 -4.72 -5.53
N CYS A 58 -11.49 -4.09 -4.85
CA CYS A 58 -10.52 -4.75 -4.01
C CYS A 58 -11.02 -4.71 -2.56
N ILE A 59 -11.12 -5.87 -1.92
CA ILE A 59 -11.53 -6.00 -0.53
C ILE A 59 -10.51 -6.84 0.22
N VAL A 60 -10.25 -6.47 1.47
CA VAL A 60 -9.49 -7.29 2.40
C VAL A 60 -10.40 -7.78 3.51
N ARG A 61 -10.00 -8.88 4.14
CA ARG A 61 -10.81 -9.56 5.14
C ARG A 61 -10.79 -8.81 6.47
N GLY A 62 -11.96 -8.37 6.90
CA GLY A 62 -12.22 -7.92 8.26
C GLY A 62 -12.37 -9.08 9.25
N ASP A 63 -12.31 -8.76 10.54
CA ASP A 63 -12.46 -9.73 11.62
C ASP A 63 -13.89 -10.29 11.74
N TYR A 64 -14.89 -9.59 11.20
CA TYR A 64 -16.29 -10.04 11.10
C TYR A 64 -16.67 -10.61 9.72
N ASP A 65 -15.76 -10.60 8.74
CA ASP A 65 -16.04 -11.19 7.43
C ASP A 65 -15.90 -12.72 7.48
N GLU A 66 -17.04 -13.41 7.27
CA GLU A 66 -17.09 -14.86 7.18
C GLU A 66 -16.51 -15.41 5.88
N ASN A 67 -16.46 -14.58 4.82
CA ASN A 67 -15.91 -14.99 3.53
C ASN A 67 -14.38 -15.15 3.60
N VAL A 68 -13.94 -16.40 3.76
CA VAL A 68 -12.52 -16.78 3.80
C VAL A 68 -11.77 -16.54 2.48
N GLY A 69 -12.49 -16.27 1.38
CA GLY A 69 -11.89 -15.93 0.09
C GLY A 69 -11.33 -14.51 0.03
N PHE A 70 -11.70 -13.62 0.98
CA PHE A 70 -11.09 -12.30 1.05
C PHE A 70 -9.66 -12.40 1.58
N PRO A 71 -8.67 -11.77 0.90
CA PRO A 71 -7.28 -11.80 1.35
C PRO A 71 -7.10 -10.97 2.63
N PRO A 72 -6.14 -11.31 3.51
CA PRO A 72 -5.89 -10.53 4.72
C PRO A 72 -5.29 -9.14 4.44
N SER A 73 -4.62 -9.00 3.30
CA SER A 73 -4.04 -7.74 2.81
C SER A 73 -3.99 -7.73 1.29
N ALA A 74 -3.86 -6.53 0.70
CA ALA A 74 -3.66 -6.36 -0.73
C ALA A 74 -2.72 -5.19 -1.01
N THR A 75 -2.01 -5.24 -2.15
CA THR A 75 -1.19 -4.12 -2.64
C THR A 75 -1.68 -3.72 -4.02
N ILE A 76 -2.06 -2.46 -4.17
CA ILE A 76 -2.61 -1.87 -5.38
C ILE A 76 -1.61 -0.84 -5.90
N VAL A 77 -1.35 -0.86 -7.21
CA VAL A 77 -0.34 0.00 -7.82
C VAL A 77 -0.99 0.98 -8.79
N HIS A 78 -0.93 2.26 -8.45
CA HIS A 78 -1.24 3.39 -9.33
C HIS A 78 0.04 4.17 -9.56
N ALA A 79 0.93 3.64 -10.42
CA ALA A 79 2.30 4.12 -10.54
C ALA A 79 2.40 5.64 -10.70
N PRO A 80 3.30 6.32 -9.96
CA PRO A 80 4.33 5.78 -9.06
C PRO A 80 3.88 5.45 -7.63
N ILE A 81 2.60 5.53 -7.30
CA ILE A 81 2.06 5.27 -5.95
C ILE A 81 1.74 3.79 -5.76
N ARG A 82 2.20 3.23 -4.64
CA ARG A 82 1.80 1.92 -4.13
C ARG A 82 0.93 2.08 -2.90
N ILE A 83 -0.25 1.46 -2.93
CA ILE A 83 -1.24 1.50 -1.86
C ILE A 83 -1.32 0.12 -1.22
N GLY A 84 -1.05 0.04 0.07
CA GLY A 84 -1.34 -1.15 0.88
C GLY A 84 -2.74 -1.04 1.45
N LEU A 85 -3.45 -2.16 1.49
CA LEU A 85 -4.78 -2.27 2.06
C LEU A 85 -4.78 -3.39 3.10
N ILE A 86 -5.22 -3.07 4.31
CA ILE A 86 -5.43 -4.01 5.42
C ILE A 86 -6.70 -3.63 6.17
N HIS A 87 -7.28 -4.57 6.92
CA HIS A 87 -8.38 -4.23 7.82
C HIS A 87 -7.91 -3.44 9.04
N GLY A 88 -6.75 -3.77 9.62
CA GLY A 88 -6.16 -3.05 10.75
C GLY A 88 -6.24 -3.78 12.08
N HIS A 89 -7.16 -4.76 12.24
CA HIS A 89 -7.19 -5.66 13.41
C HIS A 89 -5.91 -6.48 13.59
N GLN A 90 -5.12 -6.64 12.52
CA GLN A 90 -3.81 -7.29 12.55
C GLN A 90 -2.71 -6.44 13.18
N CYS A 91 -2.95 -5.13 13.34
CA CYS A 91 -1.99 -4.18 13.89
C CYS A 91 -2.18 -4.06 15.41
N VAL A 92 -1.13 -4.41 16.16
CA VAL A 92 -1.13 -4.36 17.63
C VAL A 92 0.08 -3.53 18.09
N PRO A 93 -0.09 -2.44 18.86
CA PRO A 93 -1.37 -1.92 19.36
C PRO A 93 -2.29 -1.37 18.26
N THR A 94 -3.60 -1.44 18.50
CA THR A 94 -4.62 -1.00 17.54
C THR A 94 -4.47 0.49 17.23
N GLY A 95 -4.35 0.83 15.95
CA GLY A 95 -4.23 2.22 15.48
C GLY A 95 -2.89 2.90 15.79
N ASP A 96 -1.91 2.17 16.32
CA ASP A 96 -0.59 2.69 16.60
C ASP A 96 0.19 3.00 15.29
N LEU A 97 0.69 4.23 15.17
CA LEU A 97 1.34 4.69 13.95
C LEU A 97 2.70 4.05 13.69
N ASP A 98 3.44 3.68 14.75
CA ASP A 98 4.71 2.99 14.59
C ASP A 98 4.50 1.56 14.07
N ALA A 99 3.51 0.85 14.62
CA ALA A 99 3.11 -0.47 14.15
C ALA A 99 2.56 -0.44 12.71
N LEU A 100 1.71 0.52 12.37
CA LEU A 100 1.24 0.73 11.00
C LEU A 100 2.40 1.08 10.06
N SER A 101 3.34 1.90 10.50
CA SER A 101 4.53 2.26 9.73
C SER A 101 5.44 1.06 9.48
N ALA A 102 5.60 0.16 10.44
CA ALA A 102 6.30 -1.11 10.24
C ALA A 102 5.61 -1.98 9.16
N LEU A 103 4.28 -2.10 9.20
CA LEU A 103 3.51 -2.82 8.18
C LEU A 103 3.63 -2.17 6.80
N ALA A 104 3.56 -0.84 6.71
CA ALA A 104 3.72 -0.12 5.45
C ALA A 104 5.10 -0.36 4.82
N ARG A 105 6.16 -0.38 5.64
CA ARG A 105 7.52 -0.73 5.19
C ARG A 105 7.61 -2.20 4.76
N GLN A 106 7.00 -3.12 5.50
CA GLN A 106 6.96 -4.54 5.14
C GLN A 106 6.25 -4.79 3.81
N MET A 107 5.15 -4.08 3.54
CA MET A 107 4.41 -4.13 2.27
C MET A 107 5.07 -3.31 1.16
N ASP A 108 6.08 -2.50 1.50
CA ASP A 108 6.78 -1.57 0.61
C ASP A 108 5.79 -0.62 -0.10
N VAL A 109 4.96 0.07 0.67
CA VAL A 109 3.91 0.96 0.14
C VAL A 109 4.16 2.42 0.53
N ASP A 110 3.65 3.32 -0.30
CA ASP A 110 3.69 4.77 -0.09
C ASP A 110 2.48 5.25 0.71
N VAL A 111 1.33 4.62 0.45
CA VAL A 111 0.06 4.86 1.15
C VAL A 111 -0.36 3.57 1.83
N LEU A 112 -0.66 3.60 3.13
CA LEU A 112 -1.29 2.48 3.82
C LEU A 112 -2.73 2.85 4.19
N VAL A 113 -3.66 2.04 3.72
CA VAL A 113 -5.08 2.12 4.06
C VAL A 113 -5.41 1.06 5.10
N SER A 114 -5.95 1.48 6.25
CA SER A 114 -6.40 0.61 7.34
C SER A 114 -7.78 1.02 7.84
N GLY A 115 -8.50 0.13 8.53
CA GLY A 115 -9.81 0.38 9.16
C GLY A 115 -9.77 0.05 10.65
N HIS A 116 -10.76 -0.70 11.13
CA HIS A 116 -10.89 -1.29 12.46
C HIS A 116 -11.13 -0.30 13.63
N THR A 117 -10.51 0.88 13.60
CA THR A 117 -10.70 1.93 14.63
C THR A 117 -12.04 2.65 14.51
N HIS A 118 -12.71 2.52 13.35
CA HIS A 118 -13.91 3.25 12.95
C HIS A 118 -13.78 4.78 13.02
N THR A 119 -12.55 5.28 13.13
CA THR A 119 -12.26 6.71 13.24
C THR A 119 -11.45 7.14 12.04
N PHE A 120 -11.97 8.13 11.33
CA PHE A 120 -11.28 8.69 10.20
C PHE A 120 -9.89 9.23 10.60
N GLN A 121 -8.89 8.95 9.77
CA GLN A 121 -7.54 9.48 9.88
C GLN A 121 -6.97 9.66 8.47
N ALA A 122 -6.29 10.78 8.20
CA ALA A 122 -5.47 10.94 7.02
C ALA A 122 -4.25 11.79 7.39
N ILE A 123 -3.11 11.14 7.59
CA ILE A 123 -1.91 11.80 8.10
C ILE A 123 -0.67 11.34 7.34
N GLU A 124 0.31 12.23 7.24
CA GLU A 124 1.66 11.87 6.81
C GLU A 124 2.51 11.53 8.03
N TYR A 125 3.20 10.39 7.96
CA TYR A 125 4.08 9.90 9.02
C TYR A 125 5.24 9.13 8.37
N ASP A 126 6.48 9.39 8.78
CA ASP A 126 7.68 8.73 8.23
C ASP A 126 7.75 8.70 6.68
N GLY A 127 7.41 9.84 6.05
CA GLY A 127 7.41 10.00 4.58
C GLY A 127 6.34 9.19 3.83
N ARG A 128 5.39 8.57 4.55
CA ARG A 128 4.28 7.78 4.01
C ARG A 128 2.95 8.37 4.42
N PHE A 129 1.91 8.01 3.69
CA PHE A 129 0.56 8.49 3.95
C PHE A 129 -0.30 7.37 4.55
N PHE A 130 -0.89 7.63 5.71
CA PHE A 130 -1.75 6.68 6.41
C PHE A 130 -3.18 7.18 6.35
N VAL A 131 -4.07 6.33 5.82
CA VAL A 131 -5.48 6.68 5.65
C VAL A 131 -6.36 5.61 6.29
N ASN A 132 -7.24 6.07 7.17
CA ASN A 132 -8.36 5.29 7.68
C ASN A 132 -9.65 5.98 7.26
N PRO A 133 -10.52 5.33 6.45
CA PRO A 133 -11.77 5.95 6.01
C PRO A 133 -12.80 6.11 7.13
N GLY A 134 -12.58 5.49 8.30
CA GLY A 134 -13.57 5.31 9.35
C GLY A 134 -14.59 4.22 8.98
N SER A 135 -15.72 4.23 9.69
CA SER A 135 -16.85 3.34 9.38
C SER A 135 -17.86 4.05 8.49
N ALA A 136 -18.18 3.46 7.33
CA ALA A 136 -19.14 4.06 6.38
C ALA A 136 -20.57 4.15 6.91
N THR A 137 -20.90 3.30 7.88
CA THR A 137 -22.21 3.25 8.55
C THR A 137 -22.21 3.96 9.90
N GLY A 138 -21.04 4.33 10.43
CA GLY A 138 -20.89 4.75 11.83
C GLY A 138 -21.15 3.60 12.80
N ALA A 139 -20.84 2.36 12.38
CA ALA A 139 -21.01 1.17 13.21
C ALA A 139 -20.28 1.36 14.55
N TRP A 140 -20.89 0.93 15.65
CA TRP A 140 -20.25 1.00 16.96
C TRP A 140 -18.96 0.17 17.02
N THR A 141 -17.97 0.60 17.82
CA THR A 141 -16.76 -0.18 18.14
C THR A 141 -16.43 -0.03 19.62
N GLY A 142 -15.83 -1.07 20.22
CA GLY A 142 -15.43 -1.06 21.63
C GLY A 142 -14.13 -0.30 21.92
N LEU A 143 -13.51 0.32 20.91
CA LEU A 143 -12.23 1.00 21.03
C LEU A 143 -12.35 2.42 21.60
N HIS A 144 -13.51 3.05 21.48
CA HIS A 144 -13.76 4.43 21.88
C HIS A 144 -15.11 4.56 22.61
N ASN A 145 -15.21 5.58 23.48
CA ASN A 145 -16.41 5.80 24.31
C ASN A 145 -17.52 6.61 23.61
N SER A 146 -17.31 7.02 22.35
CA SER A 146 -18.24 7.82 21.56
C SER A 146 -18.71 7.04 20.34
N ASP A 147 -19.93 7.30 19.89
CA ASP A 147 -20.45 6.72 18.66
C ASP A 147 -19.61 7.19 17.46
N PRO A 148 -19.11 6.27 16.61
CA PRO A 148 -18.35 6.64 15.44
C PRO A 148 -19.17 7.46 14.44
N MET A 149 -18.57 8.51 13.89
CA MET A 149 -19.21 9.29 12.83
C MET A 149 -19.15 8.53 11.50
N PRO A 150 -20.28 8.35 10.80
CA PRO A 150 -20.27 7.74 9.48
C PRO A 150 -19.33 8.49 8.54
N SER A 151 -18.39 7.76 7.93
CA SER A 151 -17.37 8.36 7.07
C SER A 151 -16.83 7.42 5.99
N PHE A 152 -16.41 8.01 4.87
CA PHE A 152 -15.66 7.35 3.81
C PHE A 152 -14.72 8.35 3.14
N ALA A 153 -13.79 7.88 2.32
CA ALA A 153 -12.89 8.77 1.57
C ALA A 153 -12.92 8.50 0.06
N LEU A 154 -12.67 9.54 -0.73
CA LEU A 154 -12.41 9.48 -2.17
C LEU A 154 -11.00 9.99 -2.43
N MET A 155 -10.16 9.14 -3.01
CA MET A 155 -8.82 9.51 -3.46
C MET A 155 -8.86 9.85 -4.95
N ASP A 156 -8.38 11.03 -5.31
CA ASP A 156 -8.01 11.38 -6.67
C ASP A 156 -6.49 11.24 -6.82
N ILE A 157 -6.07 10.23 -7.58
CA ILE A 157 -4.67 9.88 -7.78
C ILE A 157 -4.20 10.39 -9.15
N GLN A 158 -3.21 11.27 -9.13
CA GLN A 158 -2.63 11.90 -10.32
C GLN A 158 -1.10 11.86 -10.26
N GLY A 159 -0.51 10.84 -10.88
CA GLY A 159 0.94 10.63 -10.80
C GLY A 159 1.37 10.45 -9.36
N ALA A 160 2.31 11.26 -8.89
CA ALA A 160 2.84 11.20 -7.52
C ALA A 160 1.97 11.91 -6.47
N VAL A 161 0.79 12.44 -6.85
CA VAL A 161 -0.09 13.21 -5.97
C VAL A 161 -1.35 12.41 -5.65
N VAL A 162 -1.70 12.37 -4.37
CA VAL A 162 -2.95 11.78 -3.87
C VAL A 162 -3.73 12.87 -3.16
N VAL A 163 -4.87 13.25 -3.72
CA VAL A 163 -5.81 14.16 -3.07
C VAL A 163 -6.92 13.32 -2.44
N THR A 164 -7.06 13.38 -1.13
CA THR A 164 -8.07 12.62 -0.37
C THR A 164 -9.18 13.55 0.09
N TYR A 165 -10.39 13.28 -0.39
CA TYR A 165 -11.63 13.92 0.03
C TYR A 165 -12.34 13.04 1.04
N VAL A 166 -12.62 13.57 2.22
CA VAL A 166 -13.16 12.81 3.34
C VAL A 166 -14.57 13.26 3.58
N TYR A 167 -15.53 12.35 3.47
CA TYR A 167 -16.93 12.63 3.65
C TYR A 167 -17.35 12.13 5.02
N GLN A 168 -17.81 13.04 5.88
CA GLN A 168 -18.32 12.70 7.20
C GLN A 168 -19.76 13.17 7.34
N LEU A 169 -20.59 12.38 8.01
CA LEU A 169 -21.95 12.76 8.34
C LEU A 169 -21.99 13.36 9.76
N VAL A 170 -22.03 14.69 9.84
CA VAL A 170 -22.02 15.45 11.10
C VAL A 170 -23.36 16.16 11.25
N ASP A 171 -24.08 15.88 12.34
CA ASP A 171 -25.41 16.44 12.61
C ASP A 171 -26.40 16.26 11.44
N GLY A 172 -26.30 15.10 10.76
CA GLY A 172 -27.11 14.76 9.60
C GLY A 172 -26.68 15.45 8.30
N GLU A 173 -25.66 16.32 8.30
CA GLU A 173 -25.11 16.98 7.12
C GLU A 173 -23.79 16.38 6.67
N VAL A 174 -23.57 16.34 5.35
CA VAL A 174 -22.31 15.83 4.79
C VAL A 174 -21.29 16.95 4.80
N ARG A 175 -20.23 16.78 5.58
CA ARG A 175 -19.04 17.63 5.57
C ARG A 175 -17.95 16.97 4.75
N VAL A 176 -17.18 17.80 4.04
CA VAL A 176 -16.08 17.32 3.20
C VAL A 176 -14.80 18.03 3.60
N GLU A 177 -13.78 17.25 3.93
CA GLU A 177 -12.42 17.74 4.16
C GLU A 177 -11.50 17.28 3.02
N LYS A 178 -10.47 18.07 2.72
CA LYS A 178 -9.50 17.79 1.66
C LYS A 178 -8.09 17.74 2.23
N ILE A 179 -7.40 16.64 1.98
CA ILE A 179 -6.00 16.42 2.35
C ILE A 179 -5.21 16.11 1.08
N GLU A 180 -4.00 16.64 0.93
CA GLU A 180 -3.10 16.34 -0.18
C GLU A 180 -1.84 15.66 0.35
N TYR A 181 -1.45 14.57 -0.29
CA TYR A 181 -0.17 13.92 -0.11
C TYR A 181 0.59 13.91 -1.44
N ARG A 182 1.91 14.10 -1.37
CA ARG A 182 2.80 14.05 -2.53
C ARG A 182 3.96 13.13 -2.24
N LYS A 183 4.10 12.07 -3.03
CA LYS A 183 5.28 11.22 -3.00
C LYS A 183 6.47 11.98 -3.55
N GLU A 184 7.55 12.04 -2.76
CA GLU A 184 8.85 12.47 -3.27
C GLU A 184 9.38 11.40 -4.22
N VAL A 185 9.53 11.76 -5.49
CA VAL A 185 10.14 10.89 -6.50
C VAL A 185 11.64 11.23 -6.52
N GLU A 186 12.47 10.38 -5.93
CA GLU A 186 13.92 10.53 -6.01
C GLU A 186 14.33 10.55 -7.50
N ALA A 187 14.99 11.62 -7.95
CA ALA A 187 15.53 11.66 -9.30
C ALA A 187 16.57 10.53 -9.46
N PRO A 188 16.62 9.83 -10.60
CA PRO A 188 17.61 8.78 -10.80
C PRO A 188 19.01 9.36 -10.59
N LYS A 189 19.72 8.85 -9.57
CA LYS A 189 21.12 9.22 -9.33
C LYS A 189 21.90 8.94 -10.62
N PRO A 190 22.68 9.89 -11.14
CA PRO A 190 23.53 9.63 -12.29
C PRO A 190 24.42 8.44 -11.94
N VAL A 191 24.27 7.36 -12.70
CA VAL A 191 25.15 6.19 -12.55
C VAL A 191 26.56 6.68 -12.83
N ALA A 192 27.42 6.65 -11.81
CA ALA A 192 28.82 7.03 -11.98
C ALA A 192 29.40 6.19 -13.12
N ALA A 193 29.86 6.87 -14.17
CA ALA A 193 30.48 6.21 -15.32
C ALA A 193 31.64 5.35 -14.81
N ALA A 194 31.60 4.05 -15.12
CA ALA A 194 32.69 3.14 -14.81
C ALA A 194 33.98 3.69 -15.42
N PRO A 195 35.10 3.72 -14.68
CA PRO A 195 36.36 4.19 -15.24
C PRO A 195 36.76 3.29 -16.41
N LEU A 196 36.93 3.91 -17.58
CA LEU A 196 37.44 3.27 -18.79
C LEU A 196 38.80 2.64 -18.48
N ALA A 197 38.92 1.33 -18.67
CA ALA A 197 40.18 0.61 -18.55
C ALA A 197 41.18 1.18 -19.57
N GLN A 198 42.28 1.76 -19.07
CA GLN A 198 43.41 2.16 -19.90
C GLN A 198 44.12 0.90 -20.42
N THR A 199 43.97 0.62 -21.72
CA THR A 199 44.77 -0.39 -22.41
C THR A 199 46.19 0.14 -22.61
N ASN A 200 47.13 -0.29 -21.78
CA ASN A 200 48.55 -0.06 -22.03
C ASN A 200 49.04 -0.97 -23.16
N SER A 201 49.18 -0.40 -24.36
CA SER A 201 49.93 -1.00 -25.46
C SER A 201 51.42 -0.68 -25.30
N THR A 202 52.19 -1.60 -24.71
CA THR A 202 53.66 -1.57 -24.75
C THR A 202 54.15 -2.29 -26.00
N ALA A 203 54.58 -1.51 -26.99
CA ALA A 203 55.43 -2.00 -28.07
C ALA A 203 56.86 -2.16 -27.53
N HIS A 204 57.42 -3.37 -27.57
CA HIS A 204 58.85 -3.58 -27.38
C HIS A 204 59.44 -4.48 -28.46
N SER A 205 60.49 -3.93 -29.05
CA SER A 205 61.30 -4.40 -30.16
C SER A 205 62.17 -5.59 -29.79
N THR A 206 62.39 -6.43 -30.80
CA THR A 206 63.34 -7.54 -30.89
C THR A 206 64.76 -7.19 -30.46
N SER A 207 65.38 -8.06 -29.65
CA SER A 207 66.81 -8.34 -29.75
C SER A 207 67.13 -9.78 -29.31
N SER A 208 67.98 -10.41 -30.11
CA SER A 208 68.48 -11.78 -30.04
C SER A 208 69.51 -11.96 -28.93
N GLY A 209 69.44 -13.07 -28.19
CA GLY A 209 70.49 -13.50 -27.26
C GLY A 209 70.33 -14.96 -26.88
N SER A 210 71.26 -15.80 -27.33
CA SER A 210 71.26 -17.26 -27.25
C SER A 210 71.72 -17.84 -25.90
N TYR A 211 71.05 -18.93 -25.51
CA TYR A 211 71.56 -20.16 -24.89
C TYR A 211 72.43 -20.14 -23.62
N GLY A 212 71.94 -20.89 -22.62
CA GLY A 212 72.74 -21.44 -21.51
C GLY A 212 71.88 -22.09 -20.43
N GLN A 213 71.44 -23.34 -20.63
CA GLN A 213 70.92 -24.23 -19.57
C GLN A 213 72.09 -24.86 -18.78
N PRO A 214 71.89 -25.30 -17.52
CA PRO A 214 71.48 -26.69 -17.28
C PRO A 214 70.51 -26.93 -16.08
N THR A 215 69.41 -27.64 -16.36
CA THR A 215 68.85 -28.90 -15.74
C THR A 215 68.95 -29.17 -14.20
N PRO A 216 68.34 -30.26 -13.66
CA PRO A 216 66.95 -30.32 -13.21
C PRO A 216 66.81 -30.90 -11.77
N THR A 217 65.71 -30.64 -11.06
CA THR A 217 65.31 -31.50 -9.92
C THR A 217 63.80 -31.61 -9.78
N SER A 218 63.30 -32.80 -10.04
CA SER A 218 62.09 -33.39 -9.42
C SER A 218 62.60 -34.42 -8.37
N PRO A 219 61.78 -35.07 -7.52
CA PRO A 219 60.32 -35.08 -7.45
C PRO A 219 59.76 -34.95 -6.01
N GLN A 220 58.44 -34.82 -5.85
CA GLN A 220 57.70 -35.72 -4.96
C GLN A 220 56.19 -35.56 -5.13
N ALA A 221 55.55 -36.72 -5.28
CA ALA A 221 54.13 -36.92 -5.40
C ALA A 221 53.53 -37.24 -4.02
N THR A 222 52.35 -36.68 -3.76
CA THR A 222 51.30 -37.21 -2.87
C THR A 222 49.99 -36.65 -3.46
N GLN A 223 49.11 -37.48 -4.05
CA GLN A 223 47.96 -38.12 -3.39
C GLN A 223 47.27 -37.14 -2.40
N SER A 224 45.97 -36.83 -2.46
CA SER A 224 44.82 -37.65 -2.87
C SER A 224 43.53 -36.89 -2.53
N VAL A 225 42.44 -37.22 -3.24
CA VAL A 225 41.08 -37.47 -2.71
C VAL A 225 40.15 -36.28 -2.42
N TRP A 226 39.12 -36.21 -3.30
CA TRP A 226 37.70 -35.79 -3.19
C TRP A 226 37.36 -34.35 -2.77
#